data_AF-A0A8H7GTS3-F1
#
_entry.id   AF-A0A8H7GTS3-F1
#
_cell.length_a   1.000
_cell.length_b   1.000
_cell.length_c   1.000
_cell.angle_alpha   90.00
_cell.angle_beta   90.00
_cell.angle_gamma   90.00
#
_symmetry.space_group_name_H-M   'P 1'
#
loop_
_entity.id
_entity.type
_entity.pdbx_description
1 polymer ?
#
loop_
_entity_poly.entity_id
_entity_poly.type
_entity_poly.pdbx_seq_one_letter_code
_entity_poly.pdbx_strand_id
1 'polypeptide(L)'
;MADHSSSIDNSSTGEAREPTILGKKIKRDDFEHLMGFYEADHRLNTEERLVMSKDLTNSGITTMLWALLDSSIVVTTPLIYRRYKERKLGAPLPTPARLPAFFRLVFFLVAGLTVYFWSSKYHAKTDQQYRIASLEADCTSGKFSESETASKQRLLNVWKTLDPGKLSLFTVYYYKTASDPSLAMKSPKDMVSFDPHAVLYVPPPQGKEGPLHNVFGAVKEHEKQAPHWEKIREVNGFIPAKSEDLVSPSITEPADALNNAHISEDPKVTENFAFELDSTSTGKKSAWDKVRRGN
;
A
#
# COMPACT_ATOMS: atom_id res chain seq x y z
N MET A 1 43.11 24.94 35.31
CA MET A 1 42.09 24.48 36.27
C MET A 1 40.86 25.35 36.08
N ALA A 2 39.87 24.82 35.36
CA ALA A 2 38.48 25.30 35.36
C ALA A 2 37.65 24.18 34.73
N ASP A 3 36.81 23.56 35.55
CA ASP A 3 35.92 22.47 35.22
C ASP A 3 34.81 22.94 34.28
N HIS A 4 34.59 22.19 33.20
CA HIS A 4 33.33 22.20 32.47
C HIS A 4 32.78 20.78 32.45
N SER A 5 32.05 20.44 33.51
CA SER A 5 31.04 19.39 33.48
C SER A 5 29.75 19.97 32.91
N SER A 6 29.28 19.49 31.75
CA SER A 6 27.85 19.53 31.44
C SER A 6 27.49 18.58 30.31
N SER A 7 26.57 17.66 30.63
CA SER A 7 25.64 17.00 29.73
C SER A 7 26.21 16.01 28.72
N ILE A 8 26.60 14.84 29.21
CA ILE A 8 26.41 13.62 28.42
C ILE A 8 24.91 13.39 28.40
N ASP A 9 24.25 13.81 27.32
CA ASP A 9 22.88 13.41 27.03
C ASP A 9 22.89 11.92 26.75
N ASN A 10 22.60 11.15 27.80
CA ASN A 10 22.16 9.77 27.72
C ASN A 10 20.78 9.73 27.03
N SER A 11 20.75 10.01 25.73
CA SER A 11 19.66 9.54 24.87
C SER A 11 19.88 8.05 24.66
N SER A 12 19.19 7.28 25.51
CA SER A 12 18.93 5.85 25.38
C SER A 12 19.01 5.37 23.93
N THR A 13 19.73 4.28 23.73
CA THR A 13 19.59 3.31 22.64
C THR A 13 18.12 2.97 22.42
N GLY A 14 17.43 3.82 21.65
CA GLY A 14 16.15 3.48 21.05
C GLY A 14 16.46 2.55 19.89
N GLU A 15 16.07 1.28 20.01
CA GLU A 15 15.93 0.42 18.84
C GLU A 15 15.24 1.24 17.76
N ALA A 16 15.94 1.47 16.65
CA ALA A 16 15.44 2.29 15.54
C ALA A 16 14.17 1.61 15.00
N ARG A 17 13.00 2.06 15.50
CA ARG A 17 11.71 1.49 15.13
C ARG A 17 11.53 1.65 13.63
N GLU A 18 11.42 0.52 12.94
CA GLU A 18 11.23 0.49 11.49
C GLU A 18 9.92 1.21 11.12
N PRO A 19 9.94 2.12 10.13
CA PRO A 19 8.74 2.81 9.70
C PRO A 19 7.71 1.81 9.16
N THR A 20 6.45 1.99 9.54
CA THR A 20 5.34 1.16 9.07
C THR A 20 4.45 1.98 8.15
N ILE A 21 4.25 1.55 6.90
CA ILE A 21 3.27 2.15 5.99
C ILE A 21 2.11 1.16 5.83
N LEU A 22 0.89 1.62 6.08
CA LEU A 22 -0.34 0.81 5.95
C LEU A 22 -0.26 -0.53 6.72
N GLY A 23 0.32 -0.50 7.92
CA GLY A 23 0.48 -1.69 8.77
C GLY A 23 1.58 -2.67 8.32
N LYS A 24 2.35 -2.37 7.27
CA LYS A 24 3.51 -3.16 6.83
C LYS A 24 4.81 -2.48 7.21
N LYS A 25 5.70 -3.24 7.87
CA LYS A 25 7.06 -2.79 8.17
C LYS A 25 7.83 -2.57 6.87
N ILE A 26 8.51 -1.44 6.76
CA ILE A 26 9.34 -1.09 5.62
C ILE A 26 10.75 -0.83 6.13
N LYS A 27 11.74 -1.27 5.35
CA LYS A 27 13.15 -1.01 5.66
C LYS A 27 13.39 0.49 5.60
N ARG A 28 14.23 0.99 6.52
CA ARG A 28 14.57 2.40 6.57
C ARG A 28 15.09 2.95 5.23
N ASP A 29 15.96 2.19 4.56
CA ASP A 29 16.52 2.56 3.24
C ASP A 29 15.43 2.73 2.17
N ASP A 30 14.43 1.85 2.16
CA ASP A 30 13.30 1.93 1.23
C ASP A 30 12.44 3.16 1.51
N PHE A 31 12.28 3.52 2.79
CA PHE A 31 11.56 4.73 3.19
C PHE A 31 12.33 6.01 2.81
N GLU A 32 13.64 6.04 3.01
CA GLU A 32 14.51 7.16 2.61
C GLU A 32 14.51 7.33 1.09
N HIS A 33 14.55 6.23 0.33
CA HIS A 33 14.41 6.27 -1.13
C HIS A 33 13.04 6.81 -1.57
N LEU A 34 11.95 6.37 -0.92
CA LEU A 34 10.61 6.88 -1.19
C LEU A 34 10.48 8.37 -0.86
N MET A 35 11.11 8.83 0.22
CA MET A 35 11.17 10.25 0.58
C MET A 35 11.94 11.05 -0.47
N GLY A 36 13.10 10.55 -0.89
CA GLY A 36 13.90 11.20 -1.93
C GLY A 36 13.15 11.33 -3.25
N PHE A 37 12.42 10.28 -3.65
CA PHE A 37 11.53 10.34 -4.81
C PHE A 37 10.41 11.37 -4.63
N TYR A 38 9.73 11.36 -3.48
CA TYR A 38 8.67 12.32 -3.17
C TYR A 38 9.15 13.77 -3.29
N GLU A 39 10.28 14.10 -2.67
CA GLU A 39 10.85 15.44 -2.69
C GLU A 39 11.30 15.87 -4.09
N ALA A 40 11.83 14.95 -4.89
CA ALA A 40 12.20 15.21 -6.28
C ALA A 40 10.97 15.43 -7.16
N ASP A 41 9.94 14.59 -7.02
CA ASP A 41 8.69 14.66 -7.80
C ASP A 41 7.90 15.94 -7.54
N HIS A 42 7.82 16.37 -6.28
CA HIS A 42 7.04 17.56 -5.89
C HIS A 42 7.68 18.88 -6.32
N ARG A 43 8.94 18.85 -6.74
CA ARG A 43 9.59 20.00 -7.37
C ARG A 43 9.21 20.17 -8.84
N LEU A 44 8.64 19.14 -9.49
CA LEU A 44 8.29 19.18 -10.90
C LEU A 44 7.00 19.98 -11.16
N ASN A 45 7.05 20.80 -12.21
CA ASN A 45 5.87 21.45 -12.78
C ASN A 45 5.03 20.48 -13.63
N THR A 46 3.80 20.85 -13.95
CA THR A 46 2.88 20.04 -14.80
C THR A 46 3.45 19.76 -16.19
N GLU A 47 4.08 20.75 -16.82
CA GLU A 47 4.74 20.60 -18.12
C GLU A 47 5.92 19.61 -18.04
N GLU A 48 6.70 19.68 -16.96
CA GLU A 48 7.83 18.79 -16.72
C GLU A 48 7.37 17.35 -16.46
N ARG A 49 6.24 17.18 -15.76
CA ARG A 49 5.59 15.88 -15.59
C ARG A 49 5.14 15.29 -16.92
N LEU A 50 4.66 16.12 -17.85
CA LEU A 50 4.31 15.68 -19.20
C LEU A 50 5.54 15.26 -19.99
N VAL A 51 6.65 16.01 -19.91
CA VAL A 51 7.94 15.62 -20.50
C VAL A 51 8.41 14.29 -19.93
N MET A 52 8.38 14.12 -18.61
CA MET A 52 8.73 12.87 -17.93
C MET A 52 7.88 11.70 -18.42
N SER A 53 6.56 11.89 -18.60
CA SER A 53 5.68 10.83 -19.12
C SER A 53 6.07 10.39 -20.55
N LYS A 54 6.45 11.34 -21.41
CA LYS A 54 6.89 11.07 -22.79
C LYS A 54 8.24 10.36 -22.79
N ASP A 55 9.18 10.82 -21.98
CA ASP A 55 10.51 10.21 -21.88
C ASP A 55 10.42 8.77 -21.35
N LEU A 56 9.61 8.53 -20.32
CA LEU A 56 9.36 7.18 -19.79
C LEU A 56 8.62 6.28 -20.80
N THR A 57 7.71 6.83 -21.59
CA THR A 57 7.04 6.07 -22.66
C THR A 57 8.04 5.66 -23.73
N ASN A 58 8.90 6.60 -24.15
CA ASN A 58 9.92 6.32 -25.15
C ASN A 58 10.94 5.29 -24.64
N SER A 59 11.41 5.45 -23.40
CA SER A 59 12.25 4.47 -22.70
C SER A 59 11.59 3.08 -22.63
N GLY A 60 10.30 3.02 -22.29
CA GLY A 60 9.55 1.76 -22.28
C GLY A 60 9.47 1.09 -23.65
N ILE A 61 9.27 1.86 -24.72
CA ILE A 61 9.21 1.34 -26.09
C ILE A 61 10.60 0.87 -26.55
N THR A 62 11.66 1.64 -26.32
CA THR A 62 13.02 1.28 -26.75
C THR A 62 13.49 0.01 -26.03
N THR A 63 13.29 -0.08 -24.72
CA THR A 63 13.65 -1.25 -23.92
C THR A 63 12.87 -2.50 -24.34
N MET A 64 11.58 -2.35 -24.64
CA MET A 64 10.75 -3.44 -25.19
C MET A 64 11.28 -3.91 -26.55
N LEU A 65 11.63 -2.99 -27.46
CA LEU A 65 12.15 -3.34 -28.79
C LEU A 65 13.48 -4.10 -28.70
N TRP A 66 14.41 -3.64 -27.86
CA TRP A 66 15.68 -4.34 -27.64
C TRP A 66 15.48 -5.73 -27.00
N ALA A 67 14.59 -5.83 -26.02
CA ALA A 67 14.27 -7.12 -25.40
C ALA A 67 13.61 -8.10 -26.38
N LEU A 68 12.72 -7.62 -27.26
CA LEU A 68 12.14 -8.42 -28.33
C LEU A 68 13.20 -8.90 -29.31
N LEU A 69 14.16 -8.03 -29.67
CA LEU A 69 15.27 -8.39 -30.55
C LEU A 69 16.14 -9.49 -29.92
N ASP A 70 16.56 -9.33 -28.66
CA ASP A 70 17.37 -10.32 -27.94
C ASP A 70 16.65 -11.67 -27.82
N SER A 71 15.36 -11.65 -27.47
CA SER A 71 14.53 -12.86 -27.42
C SER A 71 14.41 -13.53 -28.79
N SER A 72 14.23 -12.75 -29.86
CA SER A 72 14.08 -13.27 -31.22
C SER A 72 15.33 -14.03 -31.68
N ILE A 73 16.53 -13.58 -31.25
CA ILE A 73 17.79 -14.24 -31.56
C ILE A 73 17.79 -15.65 -30.96
N VAL A 74 17.38 -15.81 -29.70
CA VAL A 74 17.36 -17.12 -29.02
C VAL A 74 16.39 -18.09 -29.68
N VAL A 75 15.20 -17.61 -30.05
CA VAL A 75 14.17 -18.43 -30.72
C VAL A 75 14.61 -18.83 -32.14
N THR A 76 15.30 -17.96 -32.86
CA THR A 76 15.72 -18.19 -34.26
C THR A 76 17.08 -18.87 -34.39
N THR A 77 17.92 -18.85 -33.36
CA THR A 77 19.27 -19.45 -33.34
C THR A 77 19.30 -20.90 -33.84
N PRO A 78 18.39 -21.81 -33.43
CA PRO A 78 18.39 -23.19 -33.91
C PRO A 78 18.18 -23.31 -35.43
N LEU A 79 17.38 -22.41 -36.01
CA LEU A 79 17.11 -22.38 -37.45
C LEU A 79 18.31 -21.82 -38.21
N ILE A 80 18.91 -20.73 -37.71
CA ILE A 80 20.10 -20.11 -38.29
C ILE A 80 21.27 -21.09 -38.28
N TYR A 81 21.51 -21.74 -37.14
CA TYR A 81 22.57 -22.74 -36.98
C TYR A 81 22.39 -23.94 -37.90
N ARG A 82 21.16 -24.45 -38.02
CA ARG A 82 20.84 -25.56 -38.92
C ARG A 82 21.11 -25.19 -40.38
N ARG A 83 20.62 -24.03 -40.85
CA ARG A 83 20.88 -23.55 -42.21
C ARG A 83 22.37 -23.34 -42.49
N TYR A 84 23.10 -22.80 -41.51
CA TYR A 84 24.54 -22.62 -41.62
C TYR A 84 25.28 -23.94 -41.81
N LYS A 85 24.94 -24.97 -41.02
CA LYS A 85 25.55 -26.31 -41.14
C LYS A 85 25.14 -27.03 -42.43
N GLU A 86 23.87 -26.96 -42.84
CA GLU A 86 23.38 -27.55 -44.09
C GLU A 86 24.12 -26.95 -45.31
N ARG A 87 24.34 -25.62 -45.31
CA ARG A 87 25.16 -24.97 -46.34
C ARG A 87 26.61 -25.44 -46.34
N LYS A 88 27.21 -25.68 -45.16
CA LYS A 88 28.60 -26.17 -45.06
C LYS A 88 28.76 -27.63 -45.46
N LEU A 89 27.77 -28.47 -45.16
CA LEU A 89 27.81 -29.91 -45.39
C LEU A 89 27.29 -30.31 -46.79
N GLY A 90 26.63 -29.40 -47.51
CA GLY A 90 26.07 -29.66 -48.84
C GLY A 90 24.89 -30.64 -48.85
N ALA A 91 24.39 -31.04 -47.67
CA ALA A 91 23.34 -32.03 -47.49
C ALA A 91 22.43 -31.65 -46.31
N PRO A 92 21.13 -32.04 -46.35
CA PRO A 92 20.22 -31.81 -45.24
C PRO A 92 20.69 -32.56 -43.99
N LEU A 93 20.68 -31.88 -42.85
CA LEU A 93 21.01 -32.50 -41.57
C LEU A 93 19.93 -33.53 -41.19
N PRO A 94 20.31 -34.71 -40.64
CA PRO A 94 19.34 -35.66 -40.14
C PRO A 94 18.50 -35.01 -39.04
N THR A 95 17.18 -35.14 -39.14
CA THR A 95 16.27 -34.64 -38.11
C THR A 95 16.57 -35.38 -36.80
N PRO A 96 16.87 -34.68 -35.69
CA PRO A 96 17.18 -35.35 -34.43
C PRO A 96 15.98 -36.19 -33.99
N ALA A 97 16.22 -37.47 -33.73
CA ALA A 97 15.19 -38.38 -33.29
C ALA A 97 14.83 -38.15 -31.80
N ARG A 98 13.55 -38.37 -31.47
CA ARG A 98 12.98 -38.65 -30.13
C ARG A 98 12.55 -37.53 -29.17
N LEU A 99 12.59 -36.25 -29.52
CA LEU A 99 11.79 -35.25 -28.79
C LEU A 99 10.58 -34.85 -29.61
N PRO A 100 9.35 -34.96 -29.07
CA PRO A 100 8.16 -34.42 -29.74
C PRO A 100 8.42 -32.96 -30.10
N ALA A 101 8.19 -32.59 -31.36
CA ALA A 101 8.46 -31.24 -31.88
C ALA A 101 7.84 -30.13 -31.00
N PHE A 102 6.73 -30.44 -30.34
CA PHE A 102 6.08 -29.62 -29.34
C PHE A 102 6.99 -29.23 -28.16
N PHE A 103 7.66 -30.18 -27.49
CA PHE A 103 8.53 -29.86 -26.35
C PHE A 103 9.73 -29.00 -26.74
N ARG A 104 10.25 -29.19 -27.96
CA ARG A 104 11.33 -28.36 -28.50
C ARG A 104 10.85 -26.92 -28.75
N LEU A 105 9.66 -26.76 -29.32
CA LEU A 105 9.05 -25.44 -29.53
C LEU A 105 8.79 -24.74 -28.19
N VAL A 106 8.19 -25.43 -27.22
CA VAL A 106 7.93 -24.91 -25.88
C VAL A 106 9.23 -24.51 -25.20
N PHE A 107 10.29 -25.32 -25.29
CA PHE A 107 11.60 -24.98 -24.72
C PHE A 107 12.16 -23.67 -25.28
N PHE A 108 12.16 -23.48 -26.61
CA PHE A 108 12.66 -22.23 -27.20
C PHE A 108 11.77 -21.03 -26.92
N LEU A 109 10.45 -21.23 -26.79
CA LEU A 109 9.53 -20.17 -26.37
C LEU A 109 9.78 -19.75 -24.91
N VAL A 110 9.93 -20.70 -24.00
CA VAL A 110 10.26 -20.41 -22.59
C VAL A 110 11.63 -19.76 -22.49
N ALA A 111 12.64 -20.26 -23.21
CA ALA A 111 13.96 -19.65 -23.27
C ALA A 111 13.90 -18.20 -23.80
N GLY A 112 13.16 -17.96 -24.88
CA GLY A 112 12.92 -16.62 -25.42
C GLY A 112 12.26 -15.69 -24.40
N LEU A 113 11.20 -16.15 -23.71
CA LEU A 113 10.54 -15.38 -22.65
C LEU A 113 11.49 -15.04 -21.49
N THR A 114 12.32 -16.00 -21.05
CA THR A 114 13.29 -15.74 -19.97
C THR A 114 14.32 -14.68 -20.38
N VAL A 115 14.82 -14.76 -21.63
CA VAL A 115 15.75 -13.78 -22.19
C VAL A 115 15.08 -12.42 -22.34
N TYR A 116 13.81 -12.38 -22.78
CA TYR A 116 13.03 -11.15 -22.88
C TYR A 116 12.96 -10.41 -21.53
N PHE A 117 12.56 -11.09 -20.46
CA PHE A 117 12.44 -10.44 -19.15
C PHE A 117 13.80 -10.04 -18.57
N TRP A 118 14.84 -10.85 -18.76
CA TRP A 118 16.18 -10.51 -18.31
C TRP A 118 16.77 -9.33 -19.08
N SER A 119 16.67 -9.36 -20.41
CA SER A 119 17.09 -8.30 -21.32
C SER A 119 16.31 -7.00 -21.07
N SER A 120 14.99 -7.07 -20.88
CA SER A 120 14.16 -5.91 -20.55
C SER A 120 14.63 -5.22 -19.27
N LYS A 121 14.94 -5.98 -18.20
CA LYS A 121 15.52 -5.42 -16.97
C LYS A 121 16.89 -4.79 -17.19
N TYR A 122 17.74 -5.45 -17.98
CA TYR A 122 19.06 -4.94 -18.31
C TYR A 122 18.98 -3.62 -19.09
N HIS A 123 18.21 -3.57 -20.17
CA HIS A 123 18.05 -2.38 -20.99
C HIS A 123 17.33 -1.25 -20.25
N ALA A 124 16.36 -1.54 -19.38
CA ALA A 124 15.72 -0.53 -18.55
C ALA A 124 16.72 0.19 -17.63
N LYS A 125 17.63 -0.56 -17.00
CA LYS A 125 18.70 0.01 -16.19
C LYS A 125 19.69 0.81 -17.03
N THR A 126 20.11 0.28 -18.18
CA THR A 126 21.06 0.95 -19.08
C THR A 126 20.48 2.24 -19.65
N ASP A 127 19.22 2.23 -20.08
CA ASP A 127 18.53 3.42 -20.59
C ASP A 127 18.39 4.48 -19.50
N GLN A 128 18.01 4.11 -18.27
CA GLN A 128 17.99 5.03 -17.14
C GLN A 128 19.36 5.67 -16.89
N GLN A 129 20.44 4.87 -16.87
CA GLN A 129 21.80 5.38 -16.70
C GLN A 129 22.21 6.33 -17.83
N TYR A 130 21.87 6.00 -19.08
CA TYR A 130 22.09 6.87 -20.22
C TYR A 130 21.33 8.20 -20.08
N ARG A 131 20.07 8.16 -19.64
CA ARG A 131 19.26 9.37 -19.41
C ARG A 131 19.85 10.25 -18.32
N ILE A 132 20.27 9.67 -17.19
CA ILE A 132 20.95 10.38 -16.11
C ILE A 132 22.21 11.07 -16.65
N ALA A 133 23.08 10.33 -17.34
CA ALA A 133 24.32 10.89 -17.90
C ALA A 133 24.06 12.00 -18.93
N SER A 134 23.04 11.83 -19.78
CA SER A 134 22.65 12.85 -20.78
C SER A 134 22.16 14.14 -20.12
N LEU A 135 21.36 14.04 -19.06
CA LEU A 135 20.85 15.19 -18.32
C LEU A 135 21.95 15.88 -17.51
N GLU A 136 22.90 15.12 -16.94
CA GLU A 136 24.09 15.68 -16.27
C GLU A 136 24.98 16.46 -17.25
N ALA A 137 25.20 15.90 -18.44
CA ALA A 137 25.93 16.58 -19.51
C ALA A 137 25.20 17.86 -19.95
N ASP A 138 23.88 17.82 -20.10
CA ASP A 138 23.10 19.00 -20.46
C ASP A 138 23.18 20.09 -19.39
N CYS A 139 23.08 19.74 -18.11
CA CYS A 139 23.17 20.69 -16.99
C CYS A 139 24.56 21.34 -16.88
N THR A 140 25.62 20.66 -17.31
CA THR A 140 27.00 21.16 -17.25
C THR A 140 27.47 21.83 -18.55
N SER A 141 26.76 21.62 -19.65
CA SER A 141 27.17 22.07 -20.99
C SER A 141 27.18 23.59 -21.20
N GLY A 142 26.49 24.36 -20.35
CA GLY A 142 26.32 25.81 -20.50
C GLY A 142 25.53 26.23 -21.75
N LYS A 143 24.88 25.29 -22.45
CA LYS A 143 24.14 25.54 -23.70
C LYS A 143 22.71 26.05 -23.49
N PHE A 144 22.17 25.89 -22.29
CA PHE A 144 20.78 26.15 -21.96
C PHE A 144 20.65 27.42 -21.13
N SER A 145 19.47 28.05 -21.17
CA SER A 145 19.14 29.16 -20.26
C SER A 145 19.22 28.68 -18.80
N GLU A 146 19.40 29.59 -17.85
CA GLU A 146 19.39 29.28 -16.41
C GLU A 146 18.07 28.59 -16.00
N SER A 147 16.95 29.04 -16.55
CA SER A 147 15.62 28.45 -16.31
C SER A 147 15.50 27.02 -16.82
N GLU A 148 15.99 26.76 -18.04
CA GLU A 148 16.01 25.44 -18.66
C GLU A 148 16.97 24.48 -17.94
N THR A 149 18.11 25.00 -17.48
CA THR A 149 19.08 24.24 -16.69
C THR A 149 18.48 23.82 -15.36
N ALA A 150 17.76 24.72 -14.67
CA ALA A 150 17.04 24.39 -13.45
C ALA A 150 15.93 23.34 -13.69
N SER A 151 15.22 23.41 -14.82
CA SER A 151 14.22 22.41 -15.22
C SER A 151 14.85 21.03 -15.43
N LYS A 152 15.93 20.95 -16.23
CA LYS A 152 16.68 19.71 -16.46
C LYS A 152 17.26 19.14 -15.17
N GLN A 153 17.72 19.98 -14.25
CA GLN A 153 18.19 19.54 -12.93
C GLN A 153 17.07 18.90 -12.10
N ARG A 154 15.85 19.44 -12.13
CA ARG A 154 14.69 18.82 -11.46
C ARG A 154 14.35 17.46 -12.08
N LEU A 155 14.31 17.38 -13.40
CA LEU A 155 14.10 16.12 -14.12
C LEU A 155 15.19 15.09 -13.78
N LEU A 156 16.46 15.51 -13.73
CA LEU A 156 17.60 14.68 -13.35
C LEU A 156 17.43 14.07 -11.95
N ASN A 157 17.04 14.89 -10.97
CA ASN A 157 16.83 14.43 -9.59
C ASN A 157 15.75 13.34 -9.51
N VAL A 158 14.71 13.47 -10.32
CA VAL A 158 13.64 12.46 -10.42
C VAL A 158 14.19 11.19 -11.08
N TRP A 159 14.89 11.29 -12.21
CA TRP A 159 15.50 10.14 -12.87
C TRP A 159 16.46 9.35 -11.99
N LYS A 160 17.17 10.02 -11.07
CA LYS A 160 18.05 9.37 -10.07
C LYS A 160 17.30 8.58 -9.00
N THR A 161 16.05 8.95 -8.73
CA THR A 161 15.21 8.34 -7.67
C THR A 161 14.19 7.33 -8.22
N LEU A 162 14.12 7.16 -9.55
CA LEU A 162 13.26 6.16 -10.17
C LEU A 162 13.83 4.75 -10.05
N ASP A 163 12.96 3.77 -9.81
CA ASP A 163 13.30 2.35 -9.86
C ASP A 163 13.24 1.85 -11.32
N PRO A 164 14.35 1.35 -11.90
CA PRO A 164 14.36 0.86 -13.29
C PRO A 164 13.38 -0.30 -13.50
N GLY A 165 13.09 -1.08 -12.47
CA GLY A 165 12.18 -2.22 -12.56
C GLY A 165 10.70 -1.81 -12.65
N LYS A 166 10.37 -0.55 -12.36
CA LYS A 166 8.98 -0.07 -12.23
C LYS A 166 8.67 1.12 -13.15
N LEU A 167 9.50 1.37 -14.16
CA LEU A 167 9.33 2.52 -15.08
C LEU A 167 7.93 2.61 -15.68
N SER A 168 7.31 1.49 -16.04
CA SER A 168 5.95 1.46 -16.61
C SER A 168 4.87 2.01 -15.67
N LEU A 169 5.00 1.77 -14.37
CA LEU A 169 4.10 2.32 -13.35
C LEU A 169 4.27 3.83 -13.25
N PHE A 170 5.52 4.31 -13.31
CA PHE A 170 5.82 5.73 -13.34
C PHE A 170 5.33 6.41 -14.62
N THR A 171 5.34 5.74 -15.77
CA THR A 171 4.77 6.28 -17.02
C THR A 171 3.29 6.65 -16.82
N VAL A 172 2.50 5.73 -16.26
CA VAL A 172 1.07 5.97 -16.00
C VAL A 172 0.88 7.05 -14.93
N TYR A 173 1.70 7.02 -13.88
CA TYR A 173 1.69 8.03 -12.81
C TYR A 173 1.92 9.44 -13.37
N TYR A 174 2.96 9.65 -14.17
CA TYR A 174 3.28 10.96 -14.75
C TYR A 174 2.25 11.41 -15.78
N TYR A 175 1.72 10.50 -16.59
CA TYR A 175 0.64 10.82 -17.52
C TYR A 175 -0.60 11.34 -16.79
N LYS A 176 -1.00 10.68 -15.70
CA LYS A 176 -2.17 11.09 -14.91
C LYS A 176 -1.91 12.38 -14.12
N THR A 177 -0.77 12.49 -13.45
CA THR A 177 -0.44 13.66 -12.63
C THR A 177 -0.11 14.92 -13.43
N ALA A 178 0.30 14.77 -14.70
CA ALA A 178 0.41 15.90 -15.62
C ALA A 178 -0.97 16.50 -15.98
N SER A 179 -2.01 15.66 -16.03
CA SER A 179 -3.38 16.10 -16.32
C SER A 179 -4.09 16.62 -15.08
N ASP A 180 -3.87 15.96 -13.93
CA ASP A 180 -4.47 16.32 -12.65
C ASP A 180 -3.41 16.29 -11.53
N PRO A 181 -2.91 17.47 -11.08
CA PRO A 181 -1.92 17.56 -10.02
C PRO A 181 -2.39 17.02 -8.67
N SER A 182 -3.71 16.92 -8.44
CA SER A 182 -4.26 16.40 -7.19
C SER A 182 -4.00 14.90 -6.99
N LEU A 183 -3.68 14.19 -8.08
CA LEU A 183 -3.31 12.78 -8.07
C LEU A 183 -1.82 12.54 -7.73
N ALA A 184 -1.05 13.61 -7.48
CA ALA A 184 0.33 13.49 -7.04
C ALA A 184 0.41 12.69 -5.73
N MET A 185 1.48 11.93 -5.58
CA MET A 185 1.70 11.08 -4.42
C MET A 185 1.68 11.93 -3.14
N LYS A 186 0.92 11.54 -2.13
CA LYS A 186 0.94 12.22 -0.83
C LYS A 186 2.27 12.00 -0.10
N SER A 187 2.58 12.90 0.83
CA SER A 187 3.77 12.80 1.68
C SER A 187 3.87 11.43 2.36
N PRO A 188 4.98 10.69 2.17
CA PRO A 188 5.20 9.43 2.85
C PRO A 188 5.24 9.59 4.38
N LYS A 189 5.59 10.79 4.89
CA LYS A 189 5.60 11.07 6.34
C LYS A 189 4.21 10.98 6.95
N ASP A 190 3.19 11.35 6.19
CA ASP A 190 1.79 11.33 6.65
C ASP A 190 1.19 9.92 6.57
N MET A 191 1.86 9.01 5.83
CA MET A 191 1.47 7.61 5.65
C MET A 191 2.19 6.65 6.59
N VAL A 192 3.26 7.12 7.26
CA VAL A 192 4.02 6.32 8.22
C VAL A 192 3.45 6.52 9.62
N SER A 193 2.98 5.42 10.21
CA SER A 193 2.82 5.34 11.64
C SER A 193 4.08 4.70 12.24
N PHE A 194 4.76 5.41 13.14
CA PHE A 194 5.87 4.84 13.93
C PHE A 194 5.37 3.97 15.10
N ASP A 195 4.05 3.90 15.28
CA ASP A 195 3.38 3.04 16.25
C ASP A 195 2.81 1.80 15.53
N PRO A 196 3.30 0.58 15.85
CA PRO A 196 2.79 -0.67 15.29
C PRO A 196 1.34 -0.97 15.71
N HIS A 197 0.78 -0.25 16.68
CA HIS A 197 -0.61 -0.38 17.14
C HIS A 197 -1.53 0.75 16.66
N ALA A 198 -1.02 1.71 15.87
CA ALA A 198 -1.86 2.76 15.32
C ALA A 198 -2.88 2.17 14.34
N VAL A 199 -4.15 2.20 14.74
CA VAL A 199 -5.27 1.87 13.86
C VAL A 199 -5.41 3.00 12.85
N LEU A 200 -4.87 2.80 11.65
CA LEU A 200 -5.12 3.69 10.51
C LEU A 200 -6.60 3.58 10.12
N TYR A 201 -7.40 4.51 10.61
CA TYR A 201 -8.77 4.69 10.14
C TYR A 201 -8.71 5.29 8.74
N VAL A 202 -8.91 4.46 7.72
CA VAL A 202 -9.21 4.94 6.37
C VAL A 202 -10.68 5.32 6.38
N PRO A 203 -11.05 6.61 6.38
CA PRO A 203 -12.45 6.97 6.29
C PRO A 203 -13.01 6.39 4.98
N PRO A 204 -14.21 5.78 5.00
CA PRO A 204 -14.84 5.33 3.78
C PRO A 204 -14.95 6.51 2.81
N PRO A 205 -14.76 6.30 1.50
CA PRO A 205 -14.77 7.38 0.51
C PRO A 205 -16.11 8.12 0.59
N GLN A 206 -16.10 9.30 1.22
CA GLN A 206 -17.25 10.19 1.29
C GLN A 206 -17.32 10.94 -0.05
N GLY A 207 -17.87 10.27 -1.05
CA GLY A 207 -18.12 10.87 -2.35
C GLY A 207 -19.30 10.16 -2.98
N LYS A 208 -20.47 10.82 -2.97
CA LYS A 208 -21.66 10.33 -3.69
C LYS A 208 -21.44 10.28 -5.21
N GLU A 209 -20.35 10.84 -5.75
CA GLU A 209 -20.11 10.96 -7.19
C GLU A 209 -18.62 10.81 -7.58
N GLY A 210 -17.98 9.71 -7.17
CA GLY A 210 -16.63 9.35 -7.63
C GLY A 210 -16.64 8.30 -8.74
N PRO A 211 -15.67 8.30 -9.69
CA PRO A 211 -15.64 7.39 -10.85
C PRO A 211 -15.34 5.91 -10.52
N LEU A 212 -15.31 5.54 -9.23
CA LEU A 212 -15.04 4.18 -8.75
C LEU A 212 -16.28 3.48 -8.15
N HIS A 213 -17.48 4.07 -8.28
CA HIS A 213 -18.72 3.56 -7.69
C HIS A 213 -19.08 2.11 -8.10
N ASN A 214 -18.55 1.62 -9.23
CA ASN A 214 -18.88 0.28 -9.74
C ASN A 214 -17.78 -0.77 -9.54
N VAL A 215 -16.63 -0.44 -8.94
CA VAL A 215 -15.50 -1.39 -8.80
C VAL A 215 -15.44 -2.03 -7.40
N PHE A 216 -15.94 -1.36 -6.38
CA PHE A 216 -16.05 -1.90 -5.02
C PHE A 216 -17.51 -1.98 -4.59
N GLY A 217 -18.20 -3.03 -5.03
CA GLY A 217 -19.59 -3.34 -4.66
C GLY A 217 -19.84 -3.65 -3.18
N ALA A 218 -18.86 -3.45 -2.29
CA ALA A 218 -18.97 -3.76 -0.86
C ALA A 218 -19.51 -2.58 0.01
N VAL A 219 -19.61 -1.35 -0.54
CA VAL A 219 -19.95 -0.18 0.28
C VAL A 219 -21.43 -0.18 0.70
N LYS A 220 -22.34 -0.71 -0.13
CA LYS A 220 -23.78 -0.76 0.23
C LYS A 220 -24.13 -1.83 1.28
N GLU A 221 -23.26 -2.80 1.54
CA GLU A 221 -23.52 -3.81 2.57
C GLU A 221 -23.09 -3.35 3.97
N HIS A 222 -22.02 -2.54 4.08
CA HIS A 222 -21.60 -2.00 5.38
C HIS A 222 -22.58 -0.96 5.94
N GLU A 223 -23.23 -0.14 5.10
CA GLU A 223 -24.33 0.73 5.54
C GLU A 223 -25.60 -0.06 5.91
N LYS A 224 -25.82 -1.24 5.32
CA LYS A 224 -26.93 -2.13 5.71
C LYS A 224 -26.71 -2.87 7.03
N GLN A 225 -25.49 -2.85 7.58
CA GLN A 225 -25.22 -3.33 8.94
C GLN A 225 -25.35 -2.23 10.02
N ALA A 226 -25.48 -0.95 9.63
CA ALA A 226 -25.87 0.12 10.53
C ALA A 226 -27.17 -0.18 11.34
N PRO A 227 -28.25 -0.76 10.76
CA PRO A 227 -29.45 -1.11 11.53
C PRO A 227 -29.21 -2.23 12.56
N HIS A 228 -28.18 -3.08 12.40
CA HIS A 228 -27.88 -4.10 13.39
C HIS A 228 -27.25 -3.48 14.65
N TRP A 229 -26.33 -2.54 14.49
CA TRP A 229 -25.75 -1.77 15.60
C TRP A 229 -26.76 -0.83 16.27
N GLU A 230 -27.76 -0.38 15.52
CA GLU A 230 -28.89 0.38 16.05
C GLU A 230 -29.76 -0.49 16.96
N LYS A 231 -30.12 -1.70 16.53
CA LYS A 231 -30.82 -2.69 17.35
C LYS A 231 -30.04 -3.07 18.61
N ILE A 232 -28.71 -3.21 18.51
CA ILE A 232 -27.83 -3.47 19.66
C ILE A 232 -27.81 -2.27 20.63
N ARG A 233 -27.84 -1.03 20.13
CA ARG A 233 -27.91 0.18 20.97
C ARG A 233 -29.27 0.34 21.63
N GLU A 234 -30.36 0.01 20.93
CA GLU A 234 -31.72 0.00 21.48
C GLU A 234 -31.86 -1.01 22.63
N VAL A 235 -31.40 -2.25 22.43
CA VAL A 235 -31.45 -3.31 23.45
C VAL A 235 -30.59 -2.96 24.66
N ASN A 236 -29.45 -2.30 24.45
CA ASN A 236 -28.57 -1.85 25.52
C ASN A 236 -28.98 -0.50 26.13
N GLY A 237 -30.07 0.12 25.66
CA GLY A 237 -30.61 1.37 26.18
C GLY A 237 -29.80 2.62 25.85
N PHE A 238 -28.95 2.59 24.83
CA PHE A 238 -28.26 3.74 24.23
C PHE A 238 -29.13 4.40 23.15
N ILE A 239 -30.28 4.94 23.54
CA ILE A 239 -31.16 5.69 22.63
C ILE A 239 -30.85 7.18 22.73
N PRO A 240 -30.62 7.92 21.63
CA PRO A 240 -30.59 9.38 21.66
C PRO A 240 -32.01 9.92 21.90
N ALA A 241 -32.20 10.74 22.94
CA ALA A 241 -33.49 11.32 23.28
C ALA A 241 -33.99 12.22 22.13
N LYS A 242 -35.11 11.84 21.53
CA LYS A 242 -35.93 12.73 20.70
C LYS A 242 -36.89 13.46 21.66
N SER A 243 -36.74 14.78 21.73
CA SER A 243 -37.56 15.82 22.38
C SER A 243 -38.93 15.40 22.97
N GLU A 244 -39.20 15.76 24.23
CA GLU A 244 -40.35 16.59 24.69
C GLU A 244 -40.63 16.49 26.22
N ASP A 245 -40.57 17.66 26.87
CA ASP A 245 -41.32 18.25 28.00
C ASP A 245 -41.89 17.46 29.21
N LEU A 246 -41.43 17.92 30.39
CA LEU A 246 -42.10 18.20 31.68
C LEU A 246 -43.34 17.37 32.13
N VAL A 247 -43.24 16.78 33.34
CA VAL A 247 -44.07 17.03 34.55
C VAL A 247 -43.93 15.87 35.55
N SER A 248 -43.34 16.14 36.73
CA SER A 248 -43.50 15.39 38.00
C SER A 248 -44.84 15.80 38.68
N PRO A 249 -45.42 15.14 39.73
CA PRO A 249 -44.76 14.40 40.83
C PRO A 249 -45.56 13.24 41.50
N SER A 250 -45.01 12.61 42.56
CA SER A 250 -45.64 12.36 43.90
C SER A 250 -45.44 10.98 44.58
N ILE A 251 -44.55 10.95 45.59
CA ILE A 251 -44.60 10.39 46.98
C ILE A 251 -45.24 9.00 47.28
N THR A 252 -44.52 8.09 47.98
CA THR A 252 -44.74 7.60 49.39
C THR A 252 -43.93 6.31 49.72
N GLU A 253 -43.15 6.34 50.81
CA GLU A 253 -42.45 5.24 51.53
C GLU A 253 -43.31 4.82 52.78
N PRO A 254 -42.89 3.92 53.70
CA PRO A 254 -42.33 2.55 53.64
C PRO A 254 -43.01 1.62 54.70
N ALA A 255 -42.50 0.40 54.96
CA ALA A 255 -42.62 -0.47 56.17
C ALA A 255 -42.64 -1.96 55.77
N ASP A 256 -42.13 -2.97 56.48
CA ASP A 256 -41.38 -3.11 57.74
C ASP A 256 -40.98 -4.60 57.87
N ALA A 257 -40.02 -4.84 58.76
CA ALA A 257 -39.73 -6.06 59.54
C ALA A 257 -39.13 -7.32 58.87
N LEU A 258 -37.90 -7.79 59.19
CA LEU A 258 -37.25 -8.27 60.44
C LEU A 258 -37.33 -9.80 60.64
N ASN A 259 -36.18 -10.37 61.03
CA ASN A 259 -35.92 -11.64 61.76
C ASN A 259 -35.73 -12.93 60.95
N ASN A 260 -34.49 -13.44 60.88
CA ASN A 260 -33.82 -14.41 61.80
C ASN A 260 -34.19 -15.86 61.45
N ALA A 261 -33.34 -16.88 61.47
CA ALA A 261 -31.91 -17.08 61.68
C ALA A 261 -31.61 -18.56 61.36
N HIS A 262 -30.31 -18.90 61.31
CA HIS A 262 -29.74 -20.18 61.76
C HIS A 262 -29.45 -21.34 60.75
N ILE A 263 -28.17 -21.36 60.32
CA ILE A 263 -27.11 -22.41 60.45
C ILE A 263 -27.21 -23.80 59.76
N SER A 264 -26.02 -24.18 59.24
CA SER A 264 -25.49 -25.51 58.85
C SER A 264 -26.00 -26.07 57.53
N GLU A 265 -25.20 -26.56 56.58
CA GLU A 265 -23.82 -27.05 56.57
C GLU A 265 -23.31 -27.02 55.11
N ASP A 266 -22.01 -26.77 54.94
CA ASP A 266 -21.22 -27.09 53.73
C ASP A 266 -20.37 -28.35 54.07
N PRO A 267 -19.68 -29.08 53.17
CA PRO A 267 -19.36 -28.76 51.77
C PRO A 267 -19.31 -29.94 50.76
N LYS A 268 -19.36 -29.63 49.45
CA LYS A 268 -18.55 -30.17 48.32
C LYS A 268 -19.28 -29.87 47.00
N VAL A 269 -18.79 -28.98 46.13
CA VAL A 269 -17.69 -29.20 45.14
C VAL A 269 -17.98 -30.49 44.34
N THR A 270 -18.34 -30.48 43.06
CA THR A 270 -18.20 -29.51 41.96
C THR A 270 -19.03 -30.02 40.77
N GLU A 271 -19.50 -29.09 39.94
CA GLU A 271 -19.62 -29.21 38.48
C GLU A 271 -20.57 -30.26 37.91
N ASN A 272 -21.76 -29.82 37.48
CA ASN A 272 -21.96 -29.40 36.09
C ASN A 272 -23.42 -28.99 35.83
N PHE A 273 -23.61 -28.34 34.69
CA PHE A 273 -24.85 -28.09 33.97
C PHE A 273 -25.56 -26.77 34.23
N ALA A 274 -25.25 -25.84 33.30
CA ALA A 274 -26.25 -25.19 32.46
C ALA A 274 -27.71 -25.33 32.91
N PHE A 275 -28.37 -24.22 33.22
CA PHE A 275 -29.77 -23.99 32.92
C PHE A 275 -29.91 -22.47 32.81
N GLU A 276 -30.22 -21.97 31.62
CA GLU A 276 -31.59 -21.76 31.16
C GLU A 276 -32.28 -20.63 31.93
N LEU A 277 -32.71 -19.70 31.09
CA LEU A 277 -33.46 -18.50 31.37
C LEU A 277 -34.74 -18.86 32.12
N ASP A 278 -34.98 -18.25 33.28
CA ASP A 278 -36.35 -18.05 33.72
C ASP A 278 -36.54 -16.62 34.23
N SER A 279 -37.54 -15.99 33.65
CA SER A 279 -37.84 -14.57 33.78
C SER A 279 -38.94 -14.36 34.80
N THR A 280 -38.64 -13.64 35.88
CA THR A 280 -39.66 -12.90 36.64
C THR A 280 -39.15 -11.50 36.93
N SER A 281 -39.81 -10.53 36.32
CA SER A 281 -39.45 -9.12 36.29
C SER A 281 -39.75 -8.40 37.60
N THR A 282 -38.72 -7.79 38.20
CA THR A 282 -38.79 -6.54 38.96
C THR A 282 -37.44 -5.81 38.89
N GLY A 283 -37.37 -4.66 38.19
CA GLY A 283 -36.28 -3.65 38.29
C GLY A 283 -35.11 -3.72 37.29
N LYS A 284 -35.10 -2.84 36.27
CA LYS A 284 -34.14 -2.73 35.14
C LYS A 284 -32.69 -2.36 35.53
N LYS A 285 -31.69 -2.74 34.71
CA LYS A 285 -30.49 -1.91 34.45
C LYS A 285 -30.08 -1.86 32.97
N SER A 286 -30.19 -0.67 32.37
CA SER A 286 -29.70 -0.35 31.02
C SER A 286 -28.18 -0.12 31.07
N ALA A 287 -27.47 -0.26 29.95
CA ALA A 287 -26.00 -0.19 29.92
C ALA A 287 -25.43 1.17 30.37
N TRP A 288 -26.26 2.22 30.44
CA TRP A 288 -25.90 3.48 31.07
C TRP A 288 -25.78 3.44 32.60
N ASP A 289 -26.31 2.40 33.26
CA ASP A 289 -26.18 2.21 34.71
C ASP A 289 -24.81 1.64 35.10
N LYS A 290 -23.99 1.32 34.11
CA LYS A 290 -22.60 0.88 34.24
C LYS A 290 -21.62 2.02 33.99
N VAL A 291 -21.98 2.97 33.12
CA VAL A 291 -21.20 4.21 32.95
C VAL A 291 -21.39 5.13 34.17
N ARG A 292 -22.60 5.15 34.78
CA ARG A 292 -22.98 5.96 35.96
C ARG A 292 -22.63 5.36 37.33
N ARG A 293 -21.84 4.29 37.37
CA ARG A 293 -21.25 3.84 38.64
C ARG A 293 -19.84 4.41 38.83
N GLY A 294 -19.68 5.65 38.38
CA GLY A 294 -18.54 6.49 38.71
C GLY A 294 -17.66 6.73 37.49
N ASN A 295 -17.84 7.77 36.66
CA ASN A 295 -18.68 8.97 36.84
C ASN A 295 -20.04 8.81 37.52
#